data_AF-A0A7S1AKF9-F1
#
_entry.id   AF-A0A7S1AKF9-F1
#
_cell.length_a   1.000
_cell.length_b   1.000
_cell.length_c   1.000
_cell.angle_alpha   90.00
_cell.angle_beta   90.00
_cell.angle_gamma   90.00
#
_symmetry.space_group_name_H-M   'P 1'
#
loop_
_entity.id
_entity.type
_entity.pdbx_description
1 polymer ?
#
loop_
_entity_poly.entity_id
_entity_poly.type
_entity_poly.pdbx_seq_one_letter_code
_entity_poly.pdbx_strand_id
1 'polypeptide(L)'
;AECTVINFTVTESGLEDQLLFLVVRLERPDLANTKAELIKQQNEFKVKLSSLETQLLEMLNNSEGDILDDVDLILSLEDAKKTSDEVKEKVAVAQETEAKINETSENYRPTGNRGALLFFQLMDLSKMHTFYRYSLDAFVMVVSRAVNSVSLRAPKQVAVKDVVADAEKEDPDDEEDREEEEKVEVETLEEVEEDIIQLDGKQLAQRVVQLKEVITKFVFAYTRRGLLDADKLTVASMMTTKILLRDGKIGQDELPLLINAPPDPNPPPVPDNTRTWISDMQWAQLKALEKIPVFKSSGVSLTQNLESDSLGWKRWFGEEKAESADLPRSCREVSS
;
A
#
# COMPACT_ATOMS: atom_id res chain seq x y z
N ALA A 1 17.88 34.37 8.61
CA ALA A 1 17.48 32.98 8.34
C ALA A 1 18.69 32.11 8.66
N GLU A 2 18.74 31.58 9.88
CA GLU A 2 19.96 30.98 10.47
C GLU A 2 19.96 29.44 10.45
N CYS A 3 18.87 28.81 9.97
CA CYS A 3 18.73 27.36 9.95
C CYS A 3 17.99 26.91 8.68
N THR A 4 18.47 25.81 8.10
CA THR A 4 17.79 25.09 7.02
C THR A 4 16.78 24.12 7.63
N VAL A 5 15.50 24.29 7.32
CA VAL A 5 14.43 23.38 7.75
C VAL A 5 14.26 22.26 6.72
N ILE A 6 14.28 21.01 7.18
CA ILE A 6 14.03 19.83 6.33
C ILE A 6 12.63 19.27 6.67
N ASN A 7 11.81 19.05 5.64
CA ASN A 7 10.48 18.47 5.80
C ASN A 7 10.56 16.94 5.81
N PHE A 8 10.29 16.32 6.97
CA PHE A 8 10.18 14.86 7.13
C PHE A 8 8.75 14.33 7.02
N THR A 9 7.81 15.16 6.57
CA THR A 9 6.42 14.72 6.37
C THR A 9 6.37 13.72 5.22
N VAL A 10 5.89 12.51 5.52
CA VAL A 10 5.70 11.44 4.55
C VAL A 10 4.61 11.86 3.57
N THR A 11 4.85 11.68 2.27
CA THR A 11 3.86 11.91 1.20
C THR A 11 3.19 10.59 0.81
N GLU A 12 1.98 10.66 0.25
CA GLU A 12 1.25 9.46 -0.19
C GLU A 12 2.03 8.66 -1.24
N SER A 13 2.58 9.33 -2.25
CA SER A 13 3.42 8.71 -3.27
C SER A 13 4.70 8.12 -2.68
N GLY A 14 5.37 8.83 -1.77
CA GLY A 14 6.62 8.34 -1.17
C GLY A 14 6.39 7.09 -0.31
N LEU A 15 5.27 7.05 0.43
CA LEU A 15 4.89 5.86 1.20
C LEU A 15 4.44 4.71 0.29
N GLU A 16 3.72 5.00 -0.79
CA GLU A 16 3.34 4.00 -1.78
C GLU A 16 4.57 3.27 -2.32
N ASP A 17 5.62 3.99 -2.70
CA ASP A 17 6.86 3.40 -3.21
C ASP A 17 7.60 2.59 -2.14
N GLN A 18 7.61 3.06 -0.89
CA GLN A 18 8.18 2.30 0.24
C GLN A 18 7.42 0.99 0.49
N LEU A 19 6.09 1.02 0.46
CA LEU A 19 5.25 -0.15 0.66
C LEU A 19 5.32 -1.09 -0.54
N LEU A 20 5.44 -0.57 -1.76
CA LEU A 20 5.70 -1.37 -2.95
C LEU A 20 7.00 -2.15 -2.81
N PHE A 21 8.09 -1.45 -2.46
CA PHE A 21 9.39 -2.10 -2.21
C PHE A 21 9.29 -3.18 -1.14
N LEU A 22 8.58 -2.90 -0.03
CA LEU A 22 8.37 -3.87 1.04
C LEU A 22 7.60 -5.10 0.56
N VAL A 23 6.50 -4.92 -0.17
CA VAL A 23 5.68 -6.02 -0.71
C VAL A 23 6.50 -6.87 -1.68
N VAL A 24 7.22 -6.25 -2.61
CA VAL A 24 8.07 -6.96 -3.57
C VAL A 24 9.17 -7.74 -2.84
N ARG A 25 9.81 -7.15 -1.83
CA ARG A 25 10.83 -7.85 -1.03
C ARG A 25 10.28 -9.08 -0.31
N LEU A 26 9.03 -9.03 0.17
CA LEU A 26 8.39 -10.15 0.87
C LEU A 26 7.86 -11.22 -0.10
N GLU A 27 7.25 -10.82 -1.22
CA GLU A 27 6.67 -11.74 -2.21
C GLU A 27 7.70 -12.33 -3.18
N ARG A 28 8.67 -11.52 -3.63
CA ARG A 28 9.69 -11.86 -4.64
C ARG A 28 11.09 -11.40 -4.17
N PRO A 29 11.67 -12.11 -3.18
CA PRO A 29 12.98 -11.77 -2.65
C PRO A 29 14.08 -11.93 -3.69
N ASP A 30 13.90 -12.82 -4.67
CA ASP A 30 14.77 -13.02 -5.82
C ASP A 30 14.94 -11.73 -6.63
N LEU A 31 13.83 -11.08 -6.99
CA LEU A 31 13.84 -9.80 -7.70
C LEU A 31 14.44 -8.68 -6.84
N ALA A 32 14.15 -8.68 -5.53
CA ALA A 32 14.72 -7.70 -4.63
C ALA A 32 16.25 -7.86 -4.46
N ASN A 33 16.74 -9.09 -4.33
CA ASN A 33 18.16 -9.40 -4.17
C ASN A 33 18.94 -9.12 -5.46
N THR A 34 18.41 -9.55 -6.62
CA THR A 34 19.00 -9.24 -7.93
C THR A 34 19.04 -7.73 -8.17
N LYS A 35 17.99 -6.98 -7.81
CA LYS A 35 17.99 -5.51 -7.88
C LYS A 35 19.05 -4.89 -6.98
N ALA A 36 19.19 -5.37 -5.74
CA ALA A 36 20.22 -4.89 -4.82
C ALA A 36 21.64 -5.15 -5.35
N GLU A 37 21.90 -6.35 -5.87
CA GLU A 37 23.18 -6.72 -6.47
C GLU A 37 23.46 -5.90 -7.73
N LEU A 38 22.46 -5.69 -8.58
CA LEU A 38 22.58 -4.87 -9.78
C LEU A 38 22.94 -3.41 -9.45
N ILE A 39 22.29 -2.82 -8.43
CA ILE A 39 22.59 -1.47 -7.96
C ILE A 39 24.03 -1.38 -7.44
N LYS A 40 24.48 -2.41 -6.71
CA LYS A 40 25.86 -2.49 -6.22
C LYS A 40 26.84 -2.54 -7.40
N GLN A 41 26.61 -3.40 -8.38
CA GLN A 41 27.46 -3.52 -9.57
C GLN A 41 27.49 -2.23 -10.40
N GLN A 42 26.35 -1.57 -10.60
CA GLN A 42 26.29 -0.27 -11.28
C GLN A 42 27.11 0.80 -10.56
N ASN A 43 27.03 0.86 -9.23
CA ASN A 43 27.85 1.78 -8.44
C ASN A 43 29.35 1.47 -8.57
N GLU A 44 29.73 0.19 -8.50
CA GLU A 44 31.11 -0.24 -8.70
C GLU A 44 31.63 0.11 -10.11
N PHE A 45 30.82 -0.09 -11.16
CA PHE A 45 31.18 0.29 -12.52
C PHE A 45 31.33 1.80 -12.70
N LYS A 46 30.46 2.60 -12.06
CA LYS A 46 30.55 4.06 -12.09
C LYS A 46 31.83 4.56 -11.40
N VAL A 47 32.19 3.95 -10.28
CA VAL A 47 33.46 4.23 -9.59
C VAL A 47 34.66 3.83 -10.45
N LYS A 48 34.64 2.63 -11.04
CA LYS A 48 35.71 2.15 -11.94
C LYS A 48 35.91 3.09 -13.14
N LEU A 49 34.83 3.51 -13.81
CA LEU A 49 34.90 4.47 -14.91
C LEU A 49 35.52 5.80 -14.48
N SER A 50 35.07 6.37 -13.36
CA SER A 50 35.64 7.62 -12.84
C SER A 50 37.12 7.48 -12.45
N SER A 51 37.51 6.33 -11.89
CA SER A 51 38.92 6.05 -11.56
C SER A 51 39.79 5.91 -12.80
N LEU A 52 39.30 5.23 -13.86
CA LEU A 52 39.99 5.13 -15.14
C LEU A 52 40.13 6.50 -15.81
N GLU A 53 39.08 7.32 -15.80
CA GLU A 53 39.14 8.70 -16.32
C GLU A 53 40.21 9.53 -15.58
N THR A 54 40.28 9.41 -14.26
CA THR A 54 41.27 10.13 -13.45
C THR A 54 42.69 9.65 -13.74
N GLN A 55 42.90 8.33 -13.85
CA GLN A 55 44.20 7.74 -14.19
C GLN A 55 44.66 8.16 -15.59
N LEU A 56 43.77 8.18 -16.58
CA LEU A 56 44.10 8.64 -17.93
C LEU A 56 44.51 10.11 -17.95
N LEU A 57 43.79 10.96 -17.21
CA LEU A 57 44.14 12.39 -17.08
C LEU A 57 45.48 12.59 -16.39
N GLU A 58 45.79 11.81 -15.35
CA GLU A 58 47.08 11.86 -14.66
C GLU A 58 48.23 11.42 -15.57
N MET A 59 48.06 10.31 -16.29
CA MET A 59 49.08 9.81 -17.24
C MET A 59 49.32 10.80 -18.39
N LEU A 60 48.26 11.42 -18.92
CA LEU A 60 48.36 12.48 -19.94
C LEU A 60 49.03 13.76 -19.42
N ASN A 61 48.80 14.11 -18.15
CA ASN A 61 49.38 15.30 -17.54
C ASN A 61 50.85 15.10 -17.15
N ASN A 62 51.24 13.88 -16.79
CA ASN A 62 52.59 13.53 -16.38
C ASN A 62 53.52 13.13 -17.55
N SER A 63 52.99 12.87 -18.75
CA SER A 63 53.83 12.57 -19.91
C SER A 63 54.54 13.84 -20.40
N GLU A 64 55.85 13.93 -20.20
CA GLU A 64 56.71 14.99 -20.73
C GLU A 64 57.49 14.46 -21.95
N GLY A 65 57.27 15.03 -23.14
CA GLY A 65 57.94 14.63 -24.39
C GLY A 65 56.99 14.42 -25.57
N ASP A 66 57.44 13.69 -26.60
CA ASP A 66 56.56 13.27 -27.70
C ASP A 66 55.72 12.06 -27.25
N ILE A 67 54.41 12.28 -27.14
CA ILE A 67 53.42 11.33 -26.64
C ILE A 67 53.37 10.05 -27.51
N LEU A 68 53.84 10.14 -28.76
CA LEU A 68 53.88 9.02 -29.69
C LEU A 68 54.98 7.99 -29.38
N ASP A 69 55.98 8.36 -28.58
CA ASP A 69 57.09 7.48 -28.19
C ASP A 69 56.83 6.72 -26.87
N ASP A 70 55.81 7.12 -26.11
CA ASP A 70 55.44 6.49 -24.84
C ASP A 70 54.55 5.26 -25.06
N VAL A 71 55.20 4.12 -25.31
CA VAL A 71 54.54 2.83 -25.56
C VAL A 71 53.71 2.37 -24.36
N ASP A 72 54.13 2.68 -23.13
CA ASP A 72 53.42 2.29 -21.91
C ASP A 72 52.12 3.09 -21.73
N LEU A 73 52.15 4.38 -22.08
CA LEU A 73 50.95 5.23 -22.14
C LEU A 73 49.97 4.74 -23.21
N ILE A 74 50.46 4.34 -24.38
CA ILE A 74 49.60 3.85 -25.48
C ILE A 74 48.92 2.53 -25.10
N LEU A 75 49.66 1.57 -24.51
CA LEU A 75 49.10 0.29 -24.07
C LEU A 75 48.06 0.47 -22.95
N SER A 76 48.35 1.32 -21.96
CA SER A 76 47.41 1.60 -20.87
C SER A 76 46.15 2.34 -21.35
N LEU A 77 46.26 3.24 -22.33
CA LEU A 77 45.12 3.87 -23.00
C LEU A 77 44.27 2.85 -23.77
N GLU A 78 44.90 1.90 -24.46
CA GLU A 78 44.19 0.86 -25.21
C GLU A 78 43.45 -0.11 -24.26
N ASP A 79 44.08 -0.52 -23.16
CA ASP A 79 43.46 -1.36 -22.13
C ASP A 79 42.35 -0.61 -21.38
N ALA A 80 42.54 0.67 -21.05
CA ALA A 80 41.51 1.50 -20.42
C ALA A 80 40.31 1.72 -21.34
N LYS A 81 40.55 1.92 -22.65
CA LYS A 81 39.48 2.03 -23.65
C LYS A 81 38.71 0.72 -23.77
N LYS A 82 39.40 -0.42 -23.86
CA LYS A 82 38.78 -1.75 -23.94
C LYS A 82 37.91 -2.04 -22.72
N THR A 83 38.43 -1.80 -21.51
CA THR A 83 37.67 -1.99 -20.27
C THR A 83 36.49 -1.02 -20.14
N SER A 84 36.63 0.23 -20.60
CA SER A 84 35.52 1.19 -20.66
C SER A 84 34.38 0.71 -21.56
N ASP A 85 34.71 0.18 -22.75
CA ASP A 85 33.71 -0.31 -23.69
C ASP A 85 33.01 -1.58 -23.17
N GLU A 86 33.74 -2.50 -22.53
CA GLU A 86 33.15 -3.67 -21.83
C GLU A 86 32.20 -3.25 -20.69
N VAL A 87 32.57 -2.22 -19.91
CA VAL A 87 31.71 -1.70 -18.83
C VAL A 87 30.45 -1.04 -19.40
N LYS A 88 30.55 -0.27 -20.50
CA LYS A 88 29.38 0.34 -21.14
C LYS A 88 28.39 -0.73 -21.61
N GLU A 89 28.87 -1.81 -22.20
CA GLU A 89 28.02 -2.92 -22.64
C GLU A 89 27.32 -3.59 -21.44
N LYS A 90 28.06 -3.90 -20.36
CA LYS A 90 27.47 -4.48 -19.14
C LYS A 90 26.47 -3.56 -18.46
N VAL A 91 26.71 -2.24 -18.45
CA VAL A 91 25.76 -1.25 -17.92
C VAL A 91 24.48 -1.20 -18.75
N ALA A 92 24.56 -1.33 -20.08
CA ALA A 92 23.37 -1.40 -20.94
C ALA A 92 22.51 -2.64 -20.63
N VAL A 93 23.13 -3.83 -20.53
CA VAL A 93 22.42 -5.06 -20.14
C VAL A 93 21.81 -4.95 -18.73
N ALA A 94 22.52 -4.32 -17.80
CA ALA A 94 22.01 -4.06 -16.46
C ALA A 94 20.76 -3.17 -16.48
N GLN A 95 20.77 -2.07 -17.26
CA GLN A 95 19.62 -1.18 -17.39
C GLN A 95 18.38 -1.88 -17.98
N GLU A 96 18.56 -2.72 -19.00
CA GLU A 96 17.45 -3.52 -19.54
C GLU A 96 16.90 -4.51 -18.51
N THR A 97 17.77 -5.13 -17.71
CA THR A 97 17.37 -6.05 -16.65
C THR A 97 16.64 -5.31 -15.54
N GLU A 98 17.11 -4.13 -15.15
CA GLU A 98 16.46 -3.26 -14.18
C GLU A 98 15.06 -2.84 -14.63
N ALA A 99 14.90 -2.51 -15.92
CA ALA A 99 13.61 -2.16 -16.50
C ALA A 99 12.62 -3.31 -16.38
N LYS A 100 13.04 -4.56 -16.67
CA LYS A 100 12.20 -5.77 -16.51
C LYS A 100 11.83 -6.04 -15.05
N ILE A 101 12.77 -5.84 -14.13
CA ILE A 101 12.51 -5.98 -12.69
C ILE A 101 11.51 -4.92 -12.22
N ASN A 102 11.67 -3.67 -12.67
CA ASN A 102 10.75 -2.59 -12.35
C ASN A 102 9.37 -2.89 -12.92
N GLU A 103 9.24 -3.28 -14.19
CA GLU A 103 7.96 -3.67 -14.80
C GLU A 103 7.27 -4.79 -14.01
N THR A 104 8.01 -5.80 -13.57
CA THR A 104 7.45 -6.88 -12.74
C THR A 104 7.01 -6.38 -11.37
N SER A 105 7.79 -5.46 -10.77
CA SER A 105 7.49 -4.85 -9.47
C SER A 105 6.25 -3.97 -9.54
N GLU A 106 6.08 -3.21 -10.62
CA GLU A 106 4.94 -2.31 -10.87
C GLU A 106 3.60 -3.04 -10.83
N ASN A 107 3.56 -4.33 -11.17
CA ASN A 107 2.34 -5.14 -11.03
C ASN A 107 1.80 -5.20 -9.59
N TYR A 108 2.66 -5.04 -8.59
CA TYR A 108 2.28 -5.00 -7.17
C TYR A 108 1.96 -3.59 -6.67
N ARG A 109 2.12 -2.54 -7.49
CA ARG A 109 1.84 -1.14 -7.12
C ARG A 109 0.44 -0.94 -6.51
N PRO A 110 -0.64 -1.57 -7.00
CA PRO A 110 -1.96 -1.41 -6.38
C PRO A 110 -2.02 -1.82 -4.90
N THR A 111 -1.15 -2.74 -4.47
CA THR A 111 -1.01 -3.13 -3.06
C THR A 111 -0.35 -2.04 -2.23
N GLY A 112 0.72 -1.42 -2.75
CA GLY A 112 1.38 -0.26 -2.14
C GLY A 112 0.44 0.93 -2.03
N ASN A 113 -0.31 1.23 -3.11
CA ASN A 113 -1.30 2.31 -3.12
C ASN A 113 -2.39 2.09 -2.06
N ARG A 114 -2.89 0.85 -1.95
CA ARG A 114 -3.85 0.49 -0.89
C ARG A 114 -3.26 0.73 0.49
N GLY A 115 -2.04 0.28 0.76
CA GLY A 115 -1.38 0.49 2.03
C GLY A 115 -1.19 1.97 2.38
N ALA A 116 -0.77 2.79 1.40
CA ALA A 116 -0.60 4.23 1.59
C ALA A 116 -1.95 4.90 1.93
N LEU A 117 -3.01 4.62 1.16
CA LEU A 117 -4.37 5.11 1.44
C LEU A 117 -4.81 4.82 2.88
N LEU A 118 -4.56 3.60 3.35
CA LEU A 118 -4.92 3.20 4.71
C LEU A 118 -4.09 3.95 5.76
N PHE A 119 -2.78 4.09 5.58
CA PHE A 119 -1.94 4.81 6.53
C PHE A 119 -2.38 6.28 6.71
N PHE A 120 -2.62 6.98 5.60
CA PHE A 120 -3.08 8.38 5.67
C PHE A 120 -4.48 8.49 6.28
N GLN A 121 -5.36 7.50 6.05
CA GLN A 121 -6.61 7.41 6.79
C GLN A 121 -6.40 7.22 8.30
N LEU A 122 -5.44 6.39 8.73
CA LEU A 122 -5.09 6.24 10.15
C LEU A 122 -4.52 7.54 10.74
N MET A 123 -3.68 8.27 9.98
CA MET A 123 -3.16 9.57 10.40
C MET A 123 -4.29 10.58 10.63
N ASP A 124 -5.29 10.59 9.74
CA ASP A 124 -6.47 11.45 9.85
C ASP A 124 -7.33 11.14 11.09
N LEU A 125 -7.27 9.92 11.65
CA LEU A 125 -8.05 9.57 12.85
C LEU A 125 -7.63 10.38 14.08
N SER A 126 -6.39 10.88 14.11
CA SER A 126 -5.93 11.78 15.17
C SER A 126 -6.73 13.09 15.25
N LYS A 127 -7.42 13.47 14.16
CA LYS A 127 -8.34 14.62 14.11
C LYS A 127 -9.64 14.35 14.86
N MET A 128 -10.06 13.09 15.00
CA MET A 128 -11.26 12.74 15.77
C MET A 128 -10.95 12.73 17.27
N HIS A 129 -9.87 12.05 17.67
CA HIS A 129 -9.46 11.98 19.06
C HIS A 129 -7.95 11.84 19.20
N THR A 130 -7.36 12.50 20.19
CA THR A 130 -5.91 12.51 20.45
C THR A 130 -5.32 11.11 20.71
N PHE A 131 -6.15 10.16 21.15
CA PHE A 131 -5.74 8.77 21.39
C PHE A 131 -5.47 7.97 20.11
N TYR A 132 -6.03 8.38 18.97
CA TYR A 132 -5.88 7.68 17.70
C TYR A 132 -4.61 8.12 16.98
N ARG A 133 -3.47 7.77 17.57
CA ARG A 133 -2.14 8.06 17.02
C ARG A 133 -1.39 6.78 16.74
N TYR A 134 -0.88 6.69 15.52
CA TYR A 134 -0.18 5.53 15.01
C TYR A 134 1.20 5.95 14.50
N SER A 135 2.21 5.13 14.72
CA SER A 135 3.52 5.35 14.09
C SER A 135 3.59 4.65 12.74
N LEU A 136 4.42 5.17 11.85
CA LEU A 136 4.70 4.51 10.57
C LEU A 136 5.33 3.12 10.80
N ASP A 137 6.25 3.00 11.77
CA ASP A 137 6.89 1.71 12.07
C ASP A 137 5.89 0.64 12.51
N ALA A 138 4.94 0.98 13.38
CA ALA A 138 3.90 0.05 13.79
C ALA A 138 3.00 -0.37 12.61
N PHE A 139 2.67 0.59 11.74
CA PHE A 139 1.91 0.32 10.53
C PHE A 139 2.67 -0.62 9.58
N VAL A 140 3.96 -0.36 9.32
CA VAL A 140 4.82 -1.19 8.46
C VAL A 140 4.94 -2.61 9.02
N MET A 141 5.05 -2.78 10.34
CA MET A 141 5.02 -4.11 10.97
C MET A 141 3.69 -4.85 10.74
N VAL A 142 2.56 -4.14 10.83
CA VAL A 142 1.23 -4.72 10.56
C VAL A 142 1.09 -5.14 9.11
N VAL A 143 1.53 -4.30 8.16
CA VAL A 143 1.53 -4.64 6.73
C VAL A 143 2.44 -5.84 6.45
N SER A 144 3.63 -5.88 7.04
CA SER A 144 4.56 -7.01 6.88
C SER A 144 3.95 -8.32 7.40
N ARG A 145 3.30 -8.28 8.57
CA ARG A 145 2.56 -9.43 9.10
C ARG A 145 1.40 -9.85 8.21
N ALA A 146 0.69 -8.89 7.63
CA ALA A 146 -0.43 -9.15 6.72
C ALA A 146 0.06 -9.88 5.45
N VAL A 147 1.10 -9.40 4.79
CA VAL A 147 1.69 -10.03 3.61
C VAL A 147 2.21 -11.42 3.95
N ASN A 148 2.95 -11.57 5.06
CA ASN A 148 3.47 -12.87 5.50
C ASN A 148 2.37 -13.89 5.81
N SER A 149 1.20 -13.45 6.32
CA SER A 149 0.10 -14.36 6.66
C SER A 149 -0.52 -15.09 5.47
N VAL A 150 -0.34 -14.55 4.27
CA VAL A 150 -0.81 -15.16 3.02
C VAL A 150 0.35 -15.45 2.07
N SER A 151 1.59 -15.33 2.53
CA SER A 151 2.76 -15.60 1.69
C SER A 151 2.64 -16.99 1.07
N LEU A 152 2.98 -17.09 -0.21
CA LEU A 152 2.99 -18.37 -0.93
C LEU A 152 4.08 -19.33 -0.43
N ARG A 153 4.96 -18.84 0.46
CA ARG A 153 6.00 -19.63 1.11
C ARG A 153 5.38 -20.59 2.11
N ALA A 154 5.89 -21.81 2.14
CA ALA A 154 5.66 -22.70 3.29
C ALA A 154 6.14 -21.98 4.57
N PRO A 155 5.43 -22.09 5.69
CA PRO A 155 5.91 -21.51 6.94
C PRO A 155 7.32 -22.05 7.22
N LYS A 156 8.25 -21.17 7.62
CA LYS A 156 9.54 -21.59 8.18
C LYS A 156 9.24 -22.65 9.23
N GLN A 157 9.55 -23.91 8.94
CA GLN A 157 9.59 -24.93 9.97
C GLN A 157 10.76 -24.52 10.86
N VAL A 158 10.46 -23.91 11.99
CA VAL A 158 11.45 -23.74 13.05
C VAL A 158 11.71 -25.16 13.53
N ALA A 159 12.83 -25.74 13.10
CA ALA A 159 13.29 -27.01 13.63
C ALA A 159 13.61 -26.77 15.10
N VAL A 160 12.65 -27.08 15.99
CA VAL A 160 12.90 -27.17 17.42
C VAL A 160 13.81 -28.38 17.57
N LYS A 161 15.13 -28.16 17.69
CA LYS A 161 16.02 -29.21 18.20
C LYS A 161 15.73 -29.31 19.70
N ASP A 162 15.29 -30.49 20.12
CA ASP A 162 15.11 -30.84 21.53
C ASP A 162 16.39 -30.47 22.29
N VAL A 163 16.27 -29.52 23.23
CA VAL A 163 17.35 -29.20 24.16
C VAL A 163 17.50 -30.41 25.06
N VAL A 164 18.57 -31.18 24.86
CA VAL A 164 18.96 -32.22 25.80
C VAL A 164 19.42 -31.50 27.06
N ALA A 165 18.56 -31.47 28.08
CA ALA A 165 18.88 -30.92 29.39
C ALA A 165 19.92 -31.83 30.05
N ASP A 166 21.19 -31.44 30.00
CA ASP A 166 22.21 -32.01 30.87
C ASP A 166 22.01 -31.40 32.25
N ALA A 167 21.51 -32.23 33.18
CA ALA A 167 21.27 -31.84 34.56
C ALA A 167 22.59 -31.90 35.34
N GLU A 168 23.31 -30.78 35.41
CA GLU A 168 24.35 -30.61 36.41
C GLU A 168 23.70 -30.36 37.79
N LYS A 169 24.18 -31.09 38.80
CA LYS A 169 23.70 -31.05 40.17
C LYS A 169 24.17 -29.77 40.85
N GLU A 170 23.25 -28.99 41.39
CA GLU A 170 23.55 -27.84 42.25
C GLU A 170 23.94 -28.29 43.67
N ASP A 171 25.07 -27.78 44.16
CA ASP A 171 25.39 -27.69 45.59
C ASP A 171 24.77 -26.37 46.13
N PRO A 172 23.98 -26.39 47.23
CA PRO A 172 23.28 -25.22 47.70
C PRO A 172 24.08 -24.54 48.81
N ASP A 173 25.01 -23.65 48.46
CA ASP A 173 25.56 -22.62 49.37
C ASP A 173 26.48 -21.69 48.58
N ASP A 174 25.92 -20.62 48.01
CA ASP A 174 26.59 -19.33 47.79
C ASP A 174 25.58 -18.31 47.24
N GLU A 175 24.89 -17.60 48.15
CA GLU A 175 24.28 -16.30 47.85
C GLU A 175 25.39 -15.25 47.82
N GLU A 176 25.81 -14.79 46.64
CA GLU A 176 26.18 -13.39 46.34
C GLU A 176 26.62 -13.24 44.87
N ASP A 177 25.98 -12.30 44.17
CA ASP A 177 26.38 -11.63 42.93
C ASP A 177 26.93 -12.48 41.76
N ARG A 178 26.05 -12.93 40.86
CA ARG A 178 26.40 -13.22 39.45
C ARG A 178 25.35 -12.69 38.49
N GLU A 179 25.74 -11.73 37.67
CA GLU A 179 25.01 -11.30 36.48
C GLU A 179 25.03 -12.46 35.47
N GLU A 180 23.85 -13.02 35.14
CA GLU A 180 23.71 -14.00 34.06
C GLU A 180 23.85 -13.28 32.71
N GLU A 181 25.04 -13.31 32.12
CA GLU A 181 25.22 -12.98 30.71
C GLU A 181 24.71 -14.15 29.85
N GLU A 182 23.47 -14.04 29.36
CA GLU A 182 22.89 -14.95 28.37
C GLU A 182 23.66 -14.81 27.04
N LYS A 183 24.62 -15.70 26.79
CA LYS A 183 25.29 -15.82 25.48
C LYS A 183 24.29 -16.37 24.45
N VAL A 184 23.71 -15.48 23.66
CA VAL A 184 22.97 -15.85 22.45
C VAL A 184 23.96 -16.27 21.37
N GLU A 185 24.19 -17.57 21.23
CA GLU A 185 24.90 -18.11 20.06
C GLU A 185 24.03 -17.91 18.81
N VAL A 186 24.52 -17.10 17.87
CA VAL A 186 23.86 -16.84 16.59
C VAL A 186 24.07 -18.06 15.69
N GLU A 187 23.09 -18.96 15.63
CA GLU A 187 23.06 -20.02 14.63
C GLU A 187 22.94 -19.41 13.22
N THR A 188 23.92 -19.69 12.35
CA THR A 188 23.86 -19.39 10.92
C THR A 188 22.80 -20.28 10.26
N LEU A 189 21.68 -19.66 9.87
CA LEU A 189 20.59 -20.33 9.14
C LEU A 189 21.09 -20.71 7.74
N GLU A 190 21.07 -22.00 7.40
CA GLU A 190 21.22 -22.48 6.03
C GLU A 190 20.04 -21.96 5.19
N GLU A 191 20.34 -21.22 4.12
CA GLU A 191 19.35 -20.72 3.17
C GLU A 191 18.80 -21.90 2.36
N VAL A 192 17.62 -22.39 2.75
CA VAL A 192 16.85 -23.32 1.91
C VAL A 192 16.43 -22.56 0.66
N GLU A 193 16.87 -23.00 -0.52
CA GLU A 193 16.40 -22.49 -1.81
C GLU A 193 14.89 -22.73 -1.92
N GLU A 194 14.10 -21.68 -1.71
CA GLU A 194 12.63 -21.73 -1.77
C GLU A 194 12.18 -21.84 -3.23
N ASP A 195 11.36 -22.86 -3.55
CA ASP A 195 10.78 -23.04 -4.88
C ASP A 195 9.91 -21.82 -5.28
N ILE A 196 10.34 -21.11 -6.31
CA ILE A 196 9.74 -19.84 -6.75
C ILE A 196 8.50 -20.13 -7.60
N ILE A 197 7.32 -19.68 -7.14
CA ILE A 197 6.09 -19.76 -7.93
C ILE A 197 6.01 -18.54 -8.85
N GLN A 198 6.36 -18.71 -10.13
CA GLN A 198 6.04 -17.74 -11.17
C GLN A 198 4.53 -17.75 -11.44
N LEU A 199 3.86 -16.66 -11.09
CA LEU A 199 2.41 -16.48 -11.31
C LEU A 199 2.16 -15.98 -12.74
N ASP A 200 1.15 -16.56 -13.41
CA ASP A 200 0.65 -16.01 -14.67
C ASP A 200 -0.06 -14.65 -14.43
N GLY A 201 -0.36 -13.90 -15.50
CA GLY A 201 -0.99 -12.58 -15.38
C GLY A 201 -2.35 -12.57 -14.65
N LYS A 202 -3.14 -13.65 -14.74
CA LYS A 202 -4.44 -13.76 -14.08
C LYS A 202 -4.28 -14.13 -12.60
N GLN A 203 -3.38 -15.07 -12.30
CA GLN A 203 -3.00 -15.48 -10.96
C GLN A 203 -2.37 -14.31 -10.19
N LEU A 204 -1.53 -13.51 -10.87
CA LEU A 204 -0.94 -12.30 -10.30
C LEU A 204 -2.01 -11.25 -9.96
N ALA A 205 -2.98 -11.02 -10.85
CA ALA A 205 -4.09 -10.11 -10.57
C ALA A 205 -4.92 -10.58 -9.36
N GLN A 206 -5.23 -11.87 -9.27
CA GLN A 206 -5.90 -12.47 -8.11
C GLN A 206 -5.06 -12.34 -6.84
N ARG A 207 -3.74 -12.55 -6.94
CA ARG A 207 -2.80 -12.37 -5.83
C ARG A 207 -2.79 -10.94 -5.31
N VAL A 208 -2.76 -9.95 -6.20
CA VAL A 208 -2.83 -8.52 -5.82
C VAL A 208 -4.16 -8.20 -5.13
N VAL A 209 -5.29 -8.77 -5.57
CA VAL A 209 -6.58 -8.62 -4.88
C VAL A 209 -6.50 -9.21 -3.47
N GLN A 210 -5.98 -10.43 -3.32
CA GLN A 210 -5.81 -11.08 -2.03
C GLN A 210 -4.92 -10.25 -1.08
N LEU A 211 -3.79 -9.74 -1.56
CA LEU A 211 -2.88 -8.90 -0.78
C LEU A 211 -3.57 -7.62 -0.30
N LYS A 212 -4.30 -6.93 -1.19
CA LYS A 212 -5.10 -5.74 -0.82
C LYS A 212 -6.11 -6.05 0.28
N GLU A 213 -6.83 -7.17 0.17
CA GLU A 213 -7.83 -7.58 1.17
C GLU A 213 -7.22 -7.89 2.52
N VAL A 214 -6.12 -8.65 2.54
CA VAL A 214 -5.46 -9.08 3.78
C VAL A 214 -4.82 -7.89 4.49
N ILE A 215 -4.14 -7.00 3.76
CA ILE A 215 -3.62 -5.75 4.32
C ILE A 215 -4.77 -4.92 4.91
N THR A 216 -5.88 -4.77 4.19
CA THR A 216 -7.06 -4.04 4.68
C THR A 216 -7.60 -4.65 5.98
N LYS A 217 -7.75 -5.98 6.04
CA LYS A 217 -8.25 -6.69 7.23
C LYS A 217 -7.31 -6.55 8.43
N PHE A 218 -6.01 -6.72 8.23
CA PHE A 218 -5.02 -6.60 9.31
C PHE A 218 -4.91 -5.18 9.85
N VAL A 219 -4.87 -4.19 8.96
CA VAL A 219 -4.87 -2.77 9.35
C VAL A 219 -6.15 -2.43 10.09
N PHE A 220 -7.32 -2.84 9.59
CA PHE A 220 -8.59 -2.61 10.28
C PHE A 220 -8.62 -3.27 11.66
N ALA A 221 -8.18 -4.53 11.78
CA ALA A 221 -8.12 -5.24 13.06
C ALA A 221 -7.15 -4.57 14.05
N TYR A 222 -6.01 -4.09 13.55
CA TYR A 222 -5.04 -3.34 14.34
C TYR A 222 -5.63 -2.02 14.86
N THR A 223 -6.26 -1.22 13.99
CA THR A 223 -6.94 0.02 14.36
C THR A 223 -8.07 -0.25 15.36
N ARG A 224 -8.96 -1.21 15.06
CA ARG A 224 -10.15 -1.54 15.89
C ARG A 224 -9.81 -1.89 17.34
N ARG A 225 -8.64 -2.45 17.61
CA ARG A 225 -8.19 -2.78 18.99
C ARG A 225 -7.98 -1.54 19.85
N GLY A 226 -7.57 -0.42 19.25
CA GLY A 226 -7.35 0.85 19.94
C GLY A 226 -8.53 1.82 19.89
N LEU A 227 -9.59 1.51 19.14
CA LEU A 227 -10.77 2.36 19.02
C LEU A 227 -11.72 2.20 20.21
N LEU A 228 -12.29 3.32 20.64
CA LEU A 228 -13.47 3.34 21.51
C LEU A 228 -14.66 2.70 20.77
N ASP A 229 -15.55 2.03 21.50
CA ASP A 229 -16.71 1.35 20.90
C ASP A 229 -17.60 2.28 20.08
N ALA A 230 -17.77 3.53 20.54
CA ALA A 230 -18.55 4.56 19.83
C ALA A 230 -17.98 4.90 18.44
N ASP A 231 -16.65 4.80 18.26
CA ASP A 231 -15.97 5.21 17.03
C ASP A 231 -15.76 4.06 16.04
N LYS A 232 -15.96 2.81 16.46
CA LYS A 232 -15.70 1.63 15.62
C LYS A 232 -16.49 1.64 14.31
N LEU A 233 -17.78 1.97 14.37
CA LEU A 233 -18.63 2.02 13.18
C LEU A 233 -18.25 3.19 12.28
N THR A 234 -18.02 4.37 12.87
CA THR A 234 -17.61 5.58 12.12
C THR A 234 -16.31 5.33 11.36
N VAL A 235 -15.28 4.79 12.02
CA VAL A 235 -13.99 4.49 11.38
C VAL A 235 -14.13 3.39 10.33
N ALA A 236 -14.93 2.35 10.58
CA ALA A 236 -15.21 1.31 9.58
C ALA A 236 -15.88 1.88 8.33
N SER A 237 -16.89 2.74 8.49
CA SER A 237 -17.58 3.42 7.39
C SER A 237 -16.62 4.34 6.63
N MET A 238 -15.83 5.17 7.33
CA MET A 238 -14.86 6.06 6.67
C MET A 238 -13.79 5.29 5.88
N MET A 239 -13.24 4.21 6.44
CA MET A 239 -12.24 3.37 5.78
C MET A 239 -12.83 2.71 4.53
N THR A 240 -14.04 2.16 4.65
CA THR A 240 -14.76 1.53 3.53
C THR A 240 -15.05 2.53 2.42
N THR A 241 -15.58 3.71 2.76
CA THR A 241 -15.89 4.75 1.79
C THR A 241 -14.64 5.28 1.09
N LYS A 242 -13.53 5.52 1.80
CA LYS A 242 -12.25 5.92 1.18
C LYS A 242 -11.73 4.87 0.19
N ILE A 243 -11.85 3.58 0.54
CA ILE A 243 -11.50 2.48 -0.37
C ILE A 243 -12.37 2.52 -1.64
N LEU A 244 -13.69 2.62 -1.48
CA LEU A 244 -14.62 2.63 -2.61
C LEU A 244 -14.43 3.85 -3.53
N LEU A 245 -14.11 5.02 -2.96
CA LEU A 245 -13.75 6.22 -3.72
C LEU A 245 -12.47 6.03 -4.53
N ARG A 246 -11.44 5.42 -3.94
CA ARG A 246 -10.18 5.16 -4.65
C ARG A 246 -10.36 4.13 -5.76
N ASP A 247 -11.20 3.14 -5.54
CA ASP A 247 -11.54 2.12 -6.54
C ASP A 247 -12.54 2.67 -7.61
N GLY A 248 -12.99 3.92 -7.50
CA GLY A 248 -13.91 4.56 -8.45
C GLY A 248 -15.34 4.02 -8.40
N LYS A 249 -15.71 3.28 -7.35
CA LYS A 249 -17.06 2.70 -7.16
C LYS A 249 -18.07 3.68 -6.61
N ILE A 250 -17.59 4.72 -5.92
CA ILE A 250 -18.39 5.87 -5.48
C ILE A 250 -17.78 7.10 -6.16
N GLY A 251 -18.61 7.93 -6.77
CA GLY A 251 -18.18 9.19 -7.37
C GLY A 251 -17.76 10.21 -6.31
N GLN A 252 -16.77 11.05 -6.62
CA GLN A 252 -16.36 12.13 -5.70
C GLN A 252 -17.52 13.11 -5.41
N ASP A 253 -18.43 13.30 -6.38
CA ASP A 253 -19.61 14.16 -6.24
C ASP A 253 -20.76 13.49 -5.48
N GLU A 254 -20.75 12.15 -5.36
CA GLU A 254 -21.78 11.38 -4.65
C GLU A 254 -21.53 11.39 -3.14
N LEU A 255 -20.27 11.45 -2.72
CA LEU A 255 -19.88 11.38 -1.32
C LEU A 255 -20.50 12.50 -0.47
N PRO A 256 -20.44 13.79 -0.86
CA PRO A 256 -21.09 14.86 -0.10
C PRO A 256 -22.58 14.61 0.08
N LEU A 257 -23.27 14.12 -0.97
CA LEU A 257 -24.70 13.82 -0.93
C LEU A 257 -25.01 12.65 0.01
N LEU A 258 -24.12 11.66 0.11
CA LEU A 258 -24.27 10.52 1.03
C LEU A 258 -24.04 10.93 2.49
N ILE A 259 -23.11 11.85 2.75
CA ILE A 259 -22.81 12.35 4.10
C ILE A 259 -23.91 13.32 4.56
N ASN A 260 -24.33 14.21 3.67
CA ASN A 260 -25.37 15.19 3.94
C ASN A 260 -26.03 15.59 2.62
N ALA A 261 -27.24 15.10 2.37
CA ALA A 261 -28.05 15.56 1.24
C ALA A 261 -28.67 16.93 1.58
N PRO A 262 -28.15 18.05 1.05
CA PRO A 262 -28.78 19.34 1.26
C PRO A 262 -30.12 19.37 0.54
N PRO A 263 -31.14 20.07 1.08
CA PRO A 263 -32.38 20.29 0.34
C PRO A 263 -32.08 21.03 -0.96
N ASP A 264 -32.71 20.60 -2.06
CA ASP A 264 -32.60 21.33 -3.32
C ASP A 264 -33.13 22.76 -3.15
N PRO A 265 -32.45 23.80 -3.67
CA PRO A 265 -32.89 25.18 -3.51
C PRO A 265 -34.19 25.51 -4.27
N ASN A 266 -34.52 24.74 -5.32
CA ASN A 266 -35.71 24.95 -6.13
C ASN A 266 -36.44 23.62 -6.36
N PRO A 267 -36.99 23.00 -5.31
CA PRO A 267 -37.67 21.73 -5.44
C PRO A 267 -39.02 21.91 -6.15
N PRO A 268 -39.49 20.92 -6.92
CA PRO A 268 -40.86 20.93 -7.42
C PRO A 268 -41.87 20.93 -6.25
N PRO A 269 -43.08 21.48 -6.43
CA PRO A 269 -44.09 21.46 -5.38
C PRO A 269 -44.40 20.02 -4.97
N VAL A 270 -44.59 19.80 -3.67
CA VAL A 270 -44.93 18.48 -3.13
C VAL A 270 -46.32 18.08 -3.64
N PRO A 271 -46.46 16.92 -4.31
CA PRO A 271 -47.75 16.39 -4.71
C PRO A 271 -48.70 16.17 -3.51
N ASP A 272 -50.00 16.41 -3.69
CA ASP A 272 -51.00 16.29 -2.62
C ASP A 272 -51.05 14.87 -2.01
N ASN A 273 -50.77 13.85 -2.82
CA ASN A 273 -50.77 12.45 -2.39
C ASN A 273 -49.55 12.08 -1.52
N THR A 274 -48.41 12.78 -1.61
CA THR A 274 -47.21 12.52 -0.79
C THR A 274 -47.12 13.46 0.43
N ARG A 275 -47.79 14.63 0.36
CA ARG A 275 -47.84 15.62 1.45
C ARG A 275 -48.42 15.09 2.77
N THR A 276 -49.16 13.98 2.75
CA THR A 276 -49.73 13.37 3.96
C THR A 276 -48.70 12.65 4.84
N TRP A 277 -47.49 12.39 4.35
CA TRP A 277 -46.47 11.59 5.07
C TRP A 277 -45.02 12.07 4.88
N ILE A 278 -44.75 12.97 3.92
CA ILE A 278 -43.44 13.62 3.71
C ILE A 278 -43.55 15.13 4.00
N SER A 279 -42.51 15.71 4.61
CA SER A 279 -42.34 17.16 4.76
C SER A 279 -41.74 17.83 3.52
N ASP A 280 -41.97 19.14 3.35
CA ASP A 280 -41.39 19.93 2.26
C ASP A 280 -39.85 19.85 2.22
N MET A 281 -39.20 19.78 3.39
CA MET A 281 -37.75 19.63 3.51
C MET A 281 -37.26 18.27 3.00
N GLN A 282 -37.90 17.17 3.42
CA GLN A 282 -37.56 15.82 2.98
C GLN A 282 -37.78 15.66 1.47
N TRP A 283 -38.85 16.26 0.93
CA TRP A 283 -39.09 16.28 -0.51
C TRP A 283 -37.97 16.99 -1.29
N ALA A 284 -37.50 18.13 -0.78
CA ALA A 284 -36.38 18.84 -1.36
C ALA A 284 -35.06 18.03 -1.30
N GLN A 285 -34.85 17.24 -0.24
CA GLN A 285 -33.68 16.35 -0.13
C GLN A 285 -33.77 15.17 -1.11
N LEU A 286 -34.96 14.56 -1.27
CA LEU A 286 -35.19 13.52 -2.29
C LEU A 286 -34.91 14.05 -3.69
N LYS A 287 -35.28 15.30 -3.97
CA LYS A 287 -34.95 15.96 -5.24
C LYS A 287 -33.44 16.14 -5.43
N ALA A 288 -32.71 16.49 -4.38
CA ALA A 288 -31.26 16.61 -4.43
C ALA A 288 -30.56 15.27 -4.70
N LEU A 289 -31.11 14.15 -4.22
CA LEU A 289 -30.57 12.81 -4.49
C LEU A 289 -30.63 12.42 -5.97
N GLU A 290 -31.55 12.99 -6.76
CA GLU A 290 -31.62 12.77 -8.21
C GLU A 290 -30.39 13.32 -8.98
N LYS A 291 -29.48 14.03 -8.31
CA LYS A 291 -28.19 14.41 -8.91
C LYS A 291 -27.29 13.19 -9.13
N ILE A 292 -27.48 12.12 -8.36
CA ILE A 292 -26.74 10.86 -8.54
C ILE A 292 -27.39 10.09 -9.69
N PRO A 293 -26.60 9.60 -10.68
CA PRO A 293 -27.13 8.95 -11.87
C PRO A 293 -28.09 7.79 -11.57
N VAL A 294 -27.82 7.00 -10.52
CA VAL A 294 -28.64 5.85 -10.12
C VAL A 294 -30.09 6.28 -9.78
N PHE A 295 -30.27 7.41 -9.09
CA PHE A 295 -31.61 7.92 -8.71
C PHE A 295 -32.33 8.69 -9.82
N LYS A 296 -31.66 8.90 -10.96
CA LYS A 296 -32.23 9.55 -12.16
C LYS A 296 -32.47 8.59 -13.33
N SER A 297 -31.66 7.55 -13.45
CA SER A 297 -31.56 6.72 -14.67
C SER A 297 -32.46 5.48 -14.67
N SER A 298 -33.12 5.14 -13.56
CA SER A 298 -34.05 3.99 -13.47
C SER A 298 -35.44 4.33 -14.04
N GLY A 299 -35.48 4.74 -15.31
CA GLY A 299 -36.70 4.94 -16.13
C GLY A 299 -37.60 6.14 -15.77
N VAL A 300 -37.75 6.46 -14.48
CA VAL A 300 -38.55 7.55 -13.91
C VAL A 300 -37.72 8.17 -12.78
N SER A 301 -37.71 9.50 -12.65
CA SER A 301 -36.95 10.16 -11.56
C SER A 301 -37.50 9.76 -10.19
N LEU A 302 -36.67 9.71 -9.14
CA LEU A 302 -37.10 9.30 -7.80
C LEU A 302 -38.36 10.05 -7.33
N THR A 303 -38.44 11.37 -7.49
CA THR A 303 -39.62 12.15 -7.07
C THR A 303 -40.87 11.83 -7.89
N GLN A 304 -40.72 11.60 -9.19
CA GLN A 304 -41.83 11.18 -10.05
C GLN A 304 -42.30 9.77 -9.69
N ASN A 305 -41.37 8.90 -9.29
CA ASN A 305 -41.71 7.57 -8.86
C ASN A 305 -42.50 7.56 -7.55
N LEU A 306 -42.07 8.35 -6.57
CA LEU A 306 -42.81 8.55 -5.32
C LEU A 306 -44.22 9.08 -5.55
N GLU A 307 -44.40 9.97 -6.52
CA GLU A 307 -45.72 10.48 -6.88
C GLU A 307 -46.60 9.37 -7.50
N SER A 308 -46.02 8.56 -8.39
CA SER A 308 -46.75 7.49 -9.10
C SER A 308 -47.17 6.33 -8.19
N ASP A 309 -46.34 5.95 -7.19
CA ASP A 309 -46.62 4.86 -6.23
C ASP A 309 -46.56 5.36 -4.78
N SER A 310 -47.27 6.45 -4.48
CA SER A 310 -47.26 7.06 -3.13
C SER A 310 -47.71 6.07 -2.02
N LEU A 311 -48.61 5.13 -2.32
CA LEU A 311 -49.07 4.14 -1.34
C LEU A 311 -47.99 3.11 -1.00
N GLY A 312 -47.25 2.60 -2.00
CA GLY A 312 -46.13 1.67 -1.78
C GLY A 312 -45.01 2.32 -0.97
N TRP A 313 -44.64 3.55 -1.33
CA TRP A 313 -43.63 4.32 -0.60
C TRP A 313 -44.08 4.71 0.81
N LYS A 314 -45.34 5.10 1.01
CA LYS A 314 -45.88 5.39 2.34
C LYS A 314 -45.86 4.17 3.25
N ARG A 315 -46.17 2.99 2.70
CA ARG A 315 -46.07 1.73 3.45
C ARG A 315 -44.62 1.48 3.86
N TRP A 316 -43.67 1.54 2.92
CA TRP A 316 -42.25 1.33 3.21
C TRP A 316 -41.70 2.35 4.22
N PHE A 317 -42.07 3.62 4.10
CA PHE A 317 -41.71 4.68 5.05
C PHE A 317 -42.24 4.44 6.47
N GLY A 318 -43.39 3.76 6.60
CA GLY A 318 -43.99 3.41 7.88
C GLY A 318 -43.52 2.07 8.47
N GLU A 319 -42.69 1.30 7.77
CA GLU A 319 -42.15 0.03 8.29
C GLU A 319 -41.12 0.30 9.40
N GLU A 320 -41.18 -0.45 10.49
CA GLU A 320 -40.23 -0.32 11.61
C GLU A 320 -38.79 -0.72 11.23
N LYS A 321 -38.63 -1.54 10.18
CA LYS A 321 -37.34 -2.04 9.67
C LYS A 321 -37.25 -1.88 8.15
N ALA A 322 -37.42 -0.65 7.69
CA ALA A 322 -37.42 -0.29 6.27
C ALA A 322 -36.16 -0.77 5.51
N GLU A 323 -35.01 -0.89 6.19
CA GLU A 323 -33.77 -1.42 5.64
C GLU A 323 -33.82 -2.91 5.25
N SER A 324 -34.79 -3.66 5.80
CA SER A 324 -35.03 -5.08 5.49
C SER A 324 -36.26 -5.31 4.62
N ALA A 325 -37.05 -4.26 4.39
CA ALA A 325 -38.27 -4.31 3.60
C ALA A 325 -37.95 -4.12 2.11
N ASP A 326 -38.66 -4.85 1.25
CA ASP A 326 -38.56 -4.69 -0.20
C ASP A 326 -38.86 -3.25 -0.60
N LEU A 327 -37.94 -2.64 -1.35
CA LEU A 327 -38.22 -1.37 -2.03
C LEU A 327 -39.41 -1.54 -3.00
N PRO A 328 -40.22 -0.49 -3.19
CA PRO A 328 -41.27 -0.47 -4.21
C PRO A 328 -40.72 -0.89 -5.57
N ARG A 329 -41.55 -1.60 -6.36
CA ARG A 329 -41.12 -2.38 -7.54
C ARG A 329 -40.28 -1.60 -8.56
N SER A 330 -40.49 -0.30 -8.64
CA SER A 330 -39.85 0.65 -9.54
C SER A 330 -38.43 1.10 -9.13
N CYS A 331 -37.99 0.87 -7.89
CA CYS A 331 -36.64 1.21 -7.43
C CYS A 331 -35.81 -0.02 -7.01
N ARG A 332 -36.25 -1.24 -7.37
CA ARG A 332 -35.51 -2.47 -7.05
C ARG A 332 -34.11 -2.52 -7.68
N GLU A 333 -33.92 -1.88 -8.82
CA GLU A 333 -32.63 -1.79 -9.52
C GLU A 333 -31.57 -0.97 -8.77
N VAL A 334 -31.97 -0.14 -7.81
CA VAL A 334 -31.04 0.65 -6.98
C VAL A 334 -30.34 -0.23 -5.93
N SER A 335 -30.91 -1.39 -5.60
CA SER A 335 -30.41 -2.31 -4.57
C SER A 335 -29.47 -3.40 -5.08
N SER A 336 -29.30 -3.56 -6.40
CA SER A 336 -28.51 -4.64 -7.03
C SER A 336 -27.11 -4.19 -7.45
#